data_AF-A0A2D6XCE5-F1
#
_entry.id   AF-A0A2D6XCE5-F1
#
_cell.length_a   1.000
_cell.length_b   1.000
_cell.length_c   1.000
_cell.angle_alpha   90.00
_cell.angle_beta   90.00
_cell.angle_gamma   90.00
#
_symmetry.space_group_name_H-M   'P 1'
#
loop_
_entity.id
_entity.type
_entity.pdbx_description
1 polymer ?
#
loop_
_entity_poly.entity_id
_entity_poly.type
_entity_poly.pdbx_seq_one_letter_code
_entity_poly.pdbx_strand_id
1 'polypeptide(L)'
;MAIYRSEQAVVSFGAEAALGGYPEGATTVTTASDSAILDGAHVAGSRILTVSDHSALAVGNFIRIGTATTNCEVRKIVGIADSNTTYYLDAPTSVLHPDDAPIIEVSAVTDTDFDKYITYIPGIYDTVDTPEMVPTIEPRYFLGSGAKRNFTAAYKGTQSYNGSVGSFILLNAAALRFPFGTIATTPSAIATDDITVDMTTAGAAKGNQYIALTTGGDVAQVAAGDYFQIGSGADSEVIRAVTESSDDIRLATPLRFAHADDAALNEVAHAGGGITYTHIITESDVLDSISMNVHLLDTDETTANTLERRFYGGKVGSATISAEEGGLLVMGWDSISFMGMTHNQKLDPNSAITGGDVPFHSLTQSIPTDNVGLRTGGTTVPTFEYPSGDPYYFSEGTVSIFGTTFASVRNFSISVNNNIEPRYYIERRGDARLRGPSDLVETRREYTMSATIVLPDTVNATTSDTTSLFKQLLMEGDYGAGMKGFNIQLVFSRGTNDTITIDIPDDGTAAVGLNQQGAYLTEAPHPIDGSNPLEVSASMMFRNMKITIVDSVPLYP
;
A
#
# COMPACT_ATOMS: atom_id res chain seq x y z
N MET A 1 32.73 -4.80 -13.35
CA MET A 1 32.00 -3.99 -12.37
C MET A 1 30.62 -3.81 -12.97
N ALA A 2 29.57 -4.30 -12.31
CA ALA A 2 28.22 -4.09 -12.80
C ALA A 2 27.93 -2.57 -12.79
N ILE A 3 27.43 -2.06 -13.90
CA ILE A 3 26.97 -0.68 -14.03
C ILE A 3 25.45 -0.80 -14.16
N TYR A 4 24.70 -0.18 -13.25
CA TYR A 4 23.24 -0.17 -13.28
C TYR A 4 22.77 1.12 -13.92
N ARG A 5 21.80 1.04 -14.84
CA ARG A 5 21.22 2.22 -15.49
C ARG A 5 19.80 2.45 -15.01
N SER A 6 19.44 3.71 -14.81
CA SER A 6 18.09 4.09 -14.39
C SER A 6 17.02 3.73 -15.43
N GLU A 7 17.37 3.71 -16.72
CA GLU A 7 16.46 3.35 -17.82
C GLU A 7 16.02 1.87 -17.82
N GLN A 8 16.72 1.02 -17.06
CA GLN A 8 16.41 -0.40 -16.89
C GLN A 8 15.88 -0.70 -15.47
N ALA A 9 15.65 0.34 -14.67
CA ALA A 9 15.13 0.19 -13.33
C ALA A 9 13.63 -0.07 -13.37
N VAL A 10 13.19 -1.06 -12.61
CA VAL A 10 11.77 -1.34 -12.42
C VAL A 10 11.43 -1.11 -10.96
N VAL A 11 10.43 -0.26 -10.72
CA VAL A 11 9.92 -0.02 -9.37
C VAL A 11 8.52 -0.59 -9.27
N SER A 12 8.29 -1.40 -8.25
CA SER A 12 7.01 -2.00 -7.96
C SER A 12 6.72 -1.93 -6.47
N PHE A 13 5.46 -2.18 -6.12
CA PHE A 13 4.94 -2.00 -4.79
C PHE A 13 4.11 -3.22 -4.39
N GLY A 14 3.87 -3.37 -3.10
CA GLY A 14 3.06 -4.46 -2.55
C GLY A 14 2.41 -4.01 -1.26
N ALA A 15 1.19 -4.45 -1.03
CA ALA A 15 0.54 -4.25 0.24
C ALA A 15 1.12 -5.19 1.31
N GLU A 16 1.16 -4.70 2.54
CA GLU A 16 1.59 -5.49 3.68
C GLU A 16 0.40 -5.80 4.59
N ALA A 17 0.42 -7.00 5.17
CA ALA A 17 -0.59 -7.40 6.15
C ALA A 17 -0.41 -6.69 7.50
N ALA A 18 0.83 -6.34 7.81
CA ALA A 18 1.22 -5.63 9.02
C ALA A 18 2.46 -4.80 8.73
N LEU A 19 2.74 -3.81 9.57
CA LEU A 19 3.87 -2.91 9.37
C LEU A 19 5.20 -3.67 9.28
N GLY A 20 5.82 -3.65 8.09
CA GLY A 20 7.08 -4.33 7.79
C GLY A 20 6.94 -5.79 7.41
N GLY A 21 5.73 -6.34 7.45
CA GLY A 21 5.40 -7.72 7.08
C GLY A 21 5.29 -7.88 5.58
N TYR A 22 6.38 -7.67 4.84
CA TYR A 22 6.38 -7.87 3.40
C TYR A 22 6.38 -9.38 3.06
N PRO A 23 5.50 -9.85 2.16
CA PRO A 23 5.47 -11.25 1.77
C PRO A 23 6.71 -11.63 0.98
N GLU A 24 7.37 -12.70 1.42
CA GLU A 24 8.43 -13.36 0.66
C GLU A 24 8.13 -14.85 0.62
N GLY A 25 7.32 -15.24 -0.38
CA GLY A 25 6.82 -16.61 -0.50
C GLY A 25 7.94 -17.62 -0.69
N ALA A 26 7.70 -18.84 -0.22
CA ALA A 26 8.73 -19.87 -0.14
C ALA A 26 8.17 -21.26 -0.41
N THR A 27 7.29 -21.38 -1.40
CA THR A 27 6.61 -22.65 -1.69
C THR A 27 7.61 -23.74 -2.06
N THR A 28 8.67 -23.37 -2.79
CA THR A 28 9.77 -24.27 -3.15
C THR A 28 11.11 -23.75 -2.65
N VAL A 29 11.78 -24.53 -1.81
CA VAL A 29 13.07 -24.19 -1.19
C VAL A 29 14.06 -25.35 -1.24
N THR A 30 15.35 -25.03 -1.24
CA THR A 30 16.39 -26.03 -1.00
C THR A 30 16.68 -26.12 0.49
N THR A 31 16.27 -27.23 1.10
CA THR A 31 16.34 -27.44 2.55
C THR A 31 17.72 -27.91 2.98
N ALA A 32 18.17 -27.44 4.14
CA ALA A 32 19.27 -28.03 4.88
C ALA A 32 18.74 -28.99 5.97
N SER A 33 19.62 -29.55 6.81
CA SER A 33 19.28 -30.58 7.79
C SER A 33 18.57 -30.08 9.04
N ASP A 34 18.57 -28.77 9.26
CA ASP A 34 18.19 -28.18 10.54
C ASP A 34 16.72 -27.71 10.52
N SER A 35 15.99 -27.98 11.60
CA SER A 35 14.59 -27.63 11.75
C SER A 35 14.22 -27.33 13.19
N ALA A 36 13.12 -26.61 13.37
CA ALA A 36 12.47 -26.31 14.64
C ALA A 36 10.93 -26.30 14.44
N ILE A 37 10.20 -26.10 15.51
CA ILE A 37 8.73 -25.97 15.50
C ILE A 37 8.38 -24.72 16.33
N LEU A 38 7.40 -23.94 15.87
CA LEU A 38 6.89 -22.80 16.63
C LEU A 38 6.27 -23.25 17.95
N ASP A 39 6.48 -22.44 18.99
CA ASP A 39 5.83 -22.58 20.31
C ASP A 39 4.88 -21.39 20.48
N GLY A 40 3.64 -21.59 20.02
CA GLY A 40 2.60 -20.59 19.92
C GLY A 40 2.39 -20.00 18.52
N ALA A 41 1.20 -19.46 18.30
CA ALA A 41 0.87 -18.75 17.07
C ALA A 41 1.54 -17.36 17.02
N HIS A 42 2.05 -16.99 15.85
CA HIS A 42 2.69 -15.70 15.59
C HIS A 42 1.93 -14.94 14.51
N VAL A 43 1.32 -13.82 14.89
CA VAL A 43 0.58 -12.94 13.97
C VAL A 43 1.48 -12.27 12.94
N ALA A 44 0.91 -11.79 11.83
CA ALA A 44 1.61 -10.91 10.92
C ALA A 44 2.19 -9.69 11.66
N GLY A 45 3.40 -9.27 11.30
CA GLY A 45 4.16 -8.23 12.00
C GLY A 45 5.04 -8.75 13.14
N SER A 46 5.03 -10.06 13.42
CA SER A 46 5.91 -10.65 14.43
C SER A 46 7.37 -10.62 13.94
N ARG A 47 8.27 -10.04 14.75
CA ARG A 47 9.72 -10.08 14.51
C ARG A 47 10.45 -11.07 15.42
N ILE A 48 9.71 -11.66 16.35
CA ILE A 48 10.23 -12.59 17.34
C ILE A 48 9.43 -13.88 17.21
N LEU A 49 10.14 -15.00 17.07
CA LEU A 49 9.56 -16.34 17.08
C LEU A 49 9.96 -17.04 18.37
N THR A 50 9.02 -17.73 18.99
CA THR A 50 9.28 -18.69 20.06
C THR A 50 9.25 -20.09 19.48
N VAL A 51 10.20 -20.94 19.86
CA VAL A 51 10.34 -22.30 19.34
C VAL A 51 10.50 -23.30 20.48
N SER A 52 9.87 -24.47 20.31
CA SER A 52 9.73 -25.48 21.37
C SER A 52 10.93 -26.41 21.50
N ASP A 53 11.69 -26.64 20.42
CA ASP A 53 12.93 -27.43 20.41
C ASP A 53 13.80 -27.13 19.17
N HIS A 54 15.08 -26.80 19.37
CA HIS A 54 16.12 -27.02 18.35
C HIS A 54 17.54 -26.89 18.95
N SER A 55 18.51 -27.55 18.32
CA SER A 55 19.94 -27.41 18.67
C SER A 55 20.84 -26.91 17.54
N ALA A 56 20.30 -26.71 16.32
CA ALA A 56 21.13 -26.56 15.12
C ALA A 56 21.01 -25.22 14.37
N LEU A 57 19.82 -24.58 14.32
CA LEU A 57 19.67 -23.23 13.76
C LEU A 57 20.53 -22.18 14.47
N ALA A 58 21.15 -21.28 13.71
CA ALA A 58 22.08 -20.27 14.18
C ALA A 58 21.77 -18.89 13.56
N VAL A 59 22.34 -17.85 14.17
CA VAL A 59 22.30 -16.50 13.62
C VAL A 59 22.95 -16.50 12.22
N GLY A 60 22.25 -15.95 11.25
CA GLY A 60 22.65 -15.88 9.85
C GLY A 60 21.96 -16.92 8.97
N ASN A 61 21.39 -17.99 9.53
CA ASN A 61 20.64 -18.97 8.76
C ASN A 61 19.35 -18.34 8.21
N PHE A 62 19.01 -18.72 6.98
CA PHE A 62 17.71 -18.47 6.41
C PHE A 62 16.79 -19.62 6.80
N ILE A 63 15.56 -19.29 7.15
CA ILE A 63 14.54 -20.24 7.54
C ILE A 63 13.29 -20.03 6.71
N ARG A 64 12.62 -21.13 6.34
CA ARG A 64 11.22 -21.10 5.93
C ARG A 64 10.36 -21.35 7.16
N ILE A 65 9.35 -20.51 7.35
CA ILE A 65 8.31 -20.67 8.36
C ILE A 65 7.05 -21.16 7.63
N GLY A 66 6.44 -22.24 8.12
CA GLY A 66 5.26 -22.85 7.49
C GLY A 66 5.59 -23.94 6.46
N THR A 67 4.56 -24.46 5.79
CA THR A 67 4.69 -25.56 4.81
C THR A 67 4.43 -25.07 3.38
N ALA A 68 4.89 -25.80 2.37
CA ALA A 68 4.72 -25.44 0.97
C ALA A 68 3.26 -25.37 0.50
N THR A 69 2.34 -25.99 1.25
CA THR A 69 0.90 -26.04 0.96
C THR A 69 0.10 -25.09 1.85
N THR A 70 0.75 -24.39 2.77
CA THR A 70 0.12 -23.38 3.63
C THR A 70 0.84 -22.03 3.47
N ASN A 71 0.37 -20.99 4.16
CA ASN A 71 1.07 -19.72 4.26
C ASN A 71 2.53 -19.99 4.68
N CYS A 72 3.48 -19.72 3.78
CA CYS A 72 4.90 -19.90 4.05
C CYS A 72 5.71 -18.70 3.57
N GLU A 73 6.77 -18.41 4.31
CA GLU A 73 7.68 -17.32 3.96
C GLU A 73 9.11 -17.60 4.41
N VAL A 74 10.07 -16.92 3.79
CA VAL A 74 11.49 -16.99 4.18
C VAL A 74 11.89 -15.76 4.99
N ARG A 75 12.64 -16.00 6.06
CA ARG A 75 13.23 -14.98 6.93
C ARG A 75 14.66 -15.35 7.32
N LYS A 76 15.45 -14.37 7.75
CA LYS A 76 16.80 -14.59 8.28
C LYS A 76 16.80 -14.46 9.79
N ILE A 77 17.44 -15.40 10.48
CA ILE A 77 17.69 -15.27 11.91
C ILE A 77 18.81 -14.25 12.12
N VAL A 78 18.51 -13.13 12.76
CA VAL A 78 19.48 -12.07 13.08
C VAL A 78 19.94 -12.08 14.53
N GLY A 79 19.25 -12.82 15.39
CA GLY A 79 19.63 -12.99 16.78
C GLY A 79 18.94 -14.19 17.40
N ILE A 80 19.54 -14.70 18.47
CA ILE A 80 18.99 -15.78 19.28
C ILE A 80 19.07 -15.37 20.75
N ALA A 81 18.03 -15.65 21.52
CA ALA A 81 17.96 -15.44 22.97
C ALA A 81 17.45 -16.69 23.70
N ASP A 82 17.45 -16.61 25.03
CA ASP A 82 16.77 -17.53 25.95
C ASP A 82 17.10 -19.01 25.73
N SER A 83 18.39 -19.36 25.74
CA SER A 83 18.86 -20.74 25.53
C SER A 83 18.43 -21.34 24.18
N ASN A 84 18.28 -20.49 23.16
CA ASN A 84 17.89 -20.83 21.80
C ASN A 84 16.39 -21.09 21.55
N THR A 85 15.51 -20.69 22.46
CA THR A 85 14.05 -20.81 22.22
C THR A 85 13.44 -19.55 21.59
N THR A 86 14.21 -18.46 21.44
CA THR A 86 13.70 -17.19 20.94
C THR A 86 14.55 -16.71 19.77
N TYR A 87 13.96 -16.55 18.59
CA TYR A 87 14.63 -16.01 17.40
C TYR A 87 14.19 -14.60 17.08
N TYR A 88 15.15 -13.77 16.68
CA TYR A 88 14.89 -12.46 16.10
C TYR A 88 15.05 -12.52 14.59
N LEU A 89 14.10 -11.96 13.86
CA LEU A 89 14.06 -11.96 12.39
C LEU A 89 14.58 -10.65 11.78
N ASP A 90 15.11 -10.74 10.56
CA ASP A 90 15.57 -9.59 9.77
C ASP A 90 14.44 -8.61 9.46
N ALA A 91 13.26 -9.13 9.13
CA ALA A 91 12.03 -8.38 8.93
C ALA A 91 10.83 -9.06 9.62
N PRO A 92 9.77 -8.31 9.96
CA PRO A 92 8.52 -8.88 10.47
C PRO A 92 7.89 -9.93 9.53
N THR A 93 7.15 -10.89 10.09
CA THR A 93 6.36 -11.87 9.32
C THR A 93 5.24 -11.20 8.55
N SER A 94 4.92 -11.69 7.36
CA SER A 94 3.86 -11.14 6.51
C SER A 94 2.49 -11.76 6.75
N VAL A 95 2.45 -12.91 7.42
CA VAL A 95 1.25 -13.72 7.60
C VAL A 95 1.19 -14.28 9.02
N LEU A 96 0.00 -14.73 9.42
CA LEU A 96 -0.16 -15.53 10.63
C LEU A 96 0.48 -16.90 10.41
N HIS A 97 1.39 -17.29 11.30
CA HIS A 97 1.87 -18.66 11.42
C HIS A 97 1.22 -19.30 12.65
N PRO A 98 0.49 -20.41 12.49
CA PRO A 98 -0.15 -21.07 13.63
C PRO A 98 0.88 -21.70 14.56
N ASP A 99 0.42 -22.09 15.75
CA ASP A 99 1.19 -22.95 16.64
C ASP A 99 1.59 -24.25 15.93
N ASP A 100 2.69 -24.85 16.36
CA ASP A 100 3.29 -26.04 15.76
C ASP A 100 3.71 -25.91 14.27
N ALA A 101 3.71 -24.69 13.68
CA ALA A 101 4.18 -24.53 12.31
C ALA A 101 5.68 -24.87 12.20
N PRO A 102 6.09 -25.62 11.15
CA PRO A 102 7.47 -26.02 11.01
C PRO A 102 8.35 -24.84 10.61
N ILE A 103 9.55 -24.80 11.18
CA ILE A 103 10.65 -23.95 10.77
C ILE A 103 11.73 -24.85 10.20
N ILE A 104 12.19 -24.58 8.98
CA ILE A 104 13.28 -25.37 8.37
C ILE A 104 14.35 -24.44 7.83
N GLU A 105 15.62 -24.84 7.97
CA GLU A 105 16.72 -24.11 7.36
C GLU A 105 16.66 -24.21 5.83
N VAL A 106 16.89 -23.08 5.18
CA VAL A 106 16.90 -22.94 3.74
C VAL A 106 18.24 -22.38 3.29
N SER A 107 18.78 -22.95 2.22
CA SER A 107 20.02 -22.46 1.57
C SER A 107 19.74 -21.61 0.33
N ALA A 108 18.58 -21.82 -0.31
CA ALA A 108 18.12 -21.06 -1.46
C ALA A 108 16.59 -21.12 -1.59
N VAL A 109 16.00 -20.02 -2.03
CA VAL A 109 14.60 -19.95 -2.47
C VAL A 109 14.57 -20.18 -3.97
N THR A 110 13.66 -21.04 -4.43
CA THR A 110 13.43 -21.19 -5.88
C THR A 110 12.57 -20.03 -6.33
N ASP A 111 12.99 -19.32 -7.36
CA ASP A 111 12.20 -18.24 -7.92
C ASP A 111 10.94 -18.81 -8.57
N THR A 112 9.77 -18.54 -8.00
CA THR A 112 8.48 -18.93 -8.56
C THR A 112 7.59 -17.72 -8.62
N ASP A 113 6.95 -17.51 -9.77
CA ASP A 113 6.17 -16.30 -9.98
C ASP A 113 4.93 -16.21 -9.09
N PHE A 114 4.44 -17.36 -8.60
CA PHE A 114 3.33 -17.39 -7.65
C PHE A 114 3.69 -16.77 -6.30
N ASP A 115 4.96 -16.79 -5.91
CA ASP A 115 5.45 -16.30 -4.63
C ASP A 115 5.81 -14.78 -4.65
N LYS A 116 5.69 -14.12 -5.81
CA LYS A 116 5.98 -12.70 -6.02
C LYS A 116 4.76 -11.81 -5.77
N TYR A 117 4.80 -10.97 -4.73
CA TYR A 117 3.65 -10.15 -4.31
C TYR A 117 3.88 -8.64 -4.37
N ILE A 118 5.14 -8.18 -4.45
CA ILE A 118 5.48 -6.74 -4.57
C ILE A 118 5.51 -6.38 -6.06
N THR A 119 4.40 -6.60 -6.76
CA THR A 119 4.32 -6.52 -8.24
C THR A 119 3.49 -5.33 -8.73
N TYR A 120 2.78 -4.64 -7.86
CA TYR A 120 1.86 -3.56 -8.22
C TYR A 120 2.58 -2.27 -8.66
N ILE A 121 1.96 -1.48 -9.53
CA ILE A 121 2.40 -0.12 -9.84
C ILE A 121 1.26 0.91 -9.67
N PRO A 122 1.53 2.08 -9.09
CA PRO A 122 0.51 3.07 -8.76
C PRO A 122 -0.08 3.78 -9.99
N GLY A 123 0.65 3.80 -11.10
CA GLY A 123 0.29 4.50 -12.32
C GLY A 123 1.52 4.70 -13.19
N ILE A 124 1.44 5.64 -14.14
CA ILE A 124 2.58 6.02 -14.98
C ILE A 124 3.35 7.15 -14.28
N TYR A 125 4.56 6.85 -13.82
CA TYR A 125 5.49 7.82 -13.22
C TYR A 125 6.75 7.96 -14.07
N ASP A 126 7.40 9.13 -13.96
CA ASP A 126 8.70 9.39 -14.60
C ASP A 126 9.85 9.20 -13.59
N THR A 127 9.66 9.68 -12.37
CA THR A 127 10.70 9.69 -11.34
C THR A 127 10.20 9.10 -10.02
N VAL A 128 11.07 8.32 -9.38
CA VAL A 128 10.88 7.80 -8.02
C VAL A 128 12.12 8.11 -7.20
N ASP A 129 11.92 8.66 -6.01
CA ASP A 129 12.98 8.80 -5.03
C ASP A 129 13.01 7.54 -4.16
N THR A 130 14.03 6.70 -4.36
CA THR A 130 14.19 5.47 -3.57
C THR A 130 14.59 5.79 -2.14
N PRO A 131 13.99 5.16 -1.12
CA PRO A 131 14.21 5.45 0.30
C PRO A 131 15.56 4.91 0.80
N GLU A 132 16.66 5.51 0.35
CA GLU A 132 18.01 5.12 0.74
C GLU A 132 18.24 5.24 2.25
N MET A 133 19.08 4.35 2.79
CA MET A 133 19.47 4.41 4.20
C MET A 133 20.31 5.67 4.46
N VAL A 134 19.78 6.59 5.25
CA VAL A 134 20.54 7.76 5.74
C VAL A 134 20.85 7.57 7.23
N PRO A 135 22.10 7.19 7.60
CA PRO A 135 22.49 7.07 9.00
C PRO A 135 22.94 8.42 9.56
N THR A 136 22.59 8.69 10.81
CA THR A 136 23.23 9.76 11.59
C THR A 136 24.55 9.24 12.16
N ILE A 137 25.60 10.07 12.12
CA ILE A 137 26.93 9.73 12.63
C ILE A 137 27.37 10.80 13.61
N GLU A 138 27.53 10.42 14.88
CA GLU A 138 27.92 11.34 15.94
C GLU A 138 29.42 11.20 16.28
N PRO A 139 30.23 12.24 16.05
CA PRO A 139 31.64 12.22 16.37
C PRO A 139 31.89 12.44 17.86
N ARG A 140 32.71 11.57 18.48
CA ARG A 140 33.20 11.76 19.84
C ARG A 140 34.52 12.54 19.83
N TYR A 141 34.51 13.68 20.51
CA TYR A 141 35.70 14.48 20.79
C TYR A 141 36.11 14.33 22.25
N PHE A 142 37.39 14.13 22.53
CA PHE A 142 37.93 14.33 23.87
C PHE A 142 38.24 15.82 24.09
N LEU A 143 38.12 16.28 25.34
CA LEU A 143 38.67 17.57 25.79
C LEU A 143 40.21 17.46 25.83
N GLY A 144 40.86 17.66 24.69
CA GLY A 144 42.32 17.73 24.60
C GLY A 144 42.84 19.15 24.85
N SER A 145 43.80 19.30 25.76
CA SER A 145 44.55 20.55 25.94
C SER A 145 45.47 20.79 24.73
N GLY A 146 45.25 21.90 24.00
CA GLY A 146 46.21 22.42 23.03
C GLY A 146 46.20 21.74 21.66
N ALA A 147 45.38 22.31 20.76
CA ALA A 147 45.59 22.38 19.31
C ALA A 147 45.19 21.22 18.37
N LYS A 148 44.60 20.08 18.80
CA LYS A 148 43.98 19.13 17.84
C LYS A 148 42.70 18.48 18.37
N ARG A 149 41.54 19.04 18.00
CA ARG A 149 40.21 18.40 18.18
C ARG A 149 40.02 17.36 17.07
N ASN A 150 40.79 16.28 17.10
CA ASN A 150 40.59 15.17 16.15
C ASN A 150 39.42 14.29 16.65
N PHE A 151 38.55 13.84 15.74
CA PHE A 151 37.53 12.85 16.07
C PHE A 151 38.22 11.53 16.42
N THR A 152 37.79 10.89 17.50
CA THR A 152 38.43 9.66 18.01
C THR A 152 37.61 8.41 17.74
N ALA A 153 36.29 8.55 17.70
CA ALA A 153 35.35 7.50 17.35
C ALA A 153 34.08 8.15 16.76
N ALA A 154 33.38 7.42 15.91
CA ALA A 154 32.10 7.80 15.35
C ALA A 154 31.05 6.78 15.82
N TYR A 155 30.00 7.26 16.48
CA TYR A 155 28.86 6.42 16.84
C TYR A 155 27.81 6.50 15.74
N LYS A 156 27.26 5.35 15.37
CA LYS A 156 26.10 5.29 14.48
C LYS A 156 24.86 5.61 15.31
N GLY A 157 24.14 6.66 14.94
CA GLY A 157 22.86 7.02 15.50
C GLY A 157 21.72 6.28 14.80
N THR A 158 20.60 6.98 14.63
CA THR A 158 19.40 6.50 13.93
C THR A 158 19.62 6.36 12.42
N GLN A 159 18.82 5.51 11.79
CA GLN A 159 18.70 5.40 10.34
C GLN A 159 17.30 5.85 9.91
N SER A 160 17.21 6.60 8.83
CA SER A 160 15.94 6.94 8.18
C SER A 160 15.89 6.40 6.75
N TYR A 161 14.67 6.07 6.31
CA TYR A 161 14.36 5.53 4.98
C TYR A 161 13.14 6.29 4.45
N ASN A 162 13.37 7.37 3.70
CA ASN A 162 12.31 8.23 3.19
C ASN A 162 12.38 8.29 1.66
N GLY A 163 11.28 7.95 1.01
CA GLY A 163 11.15 7.94 -0.45
C GLY A 163 9.93 8.73 -0.89
N SER A 164 9.78 8.88 -2.20
CA SER A 164 8.64 9.58 -2.80
C SER A 164 8.33 9.03 -4.19
N VAL A 165 7.08 9.19 -4.61
CA VAL A 165 6.67 9.10 -6.03
C VAL A 165 6.01 10.43 -6.35
N GLY A 166 6.81 11.41 -6.79
CA GLY A 166 6.40 12.82 -6.81
C GLY A 166 5.17 13.12 -7.67
N SER A 167 4.99 12.44 -8.81
CA SER A 167 3.78 12.54 -9.61
C SER A 167 3.63 11.33 -10.53
N PHE A 168 2.42 10.78 -10.58
CA PHE A 168 2.04 9.72 -11.48
C PHE A 168 0.63 9.93 -12.02
N ILE A 169 0.41 9.49 -13.26
CA ILE A 169 -0.89 9.52 -13.92
C ILE A 169 -1.72 8.37 -13.37
N LEU A 170 -2.92 8.68 -12.87
CA LEU A 170 -3.86 7.68 -12.37
C LEU A 170 -4.53 6.95 -13.54
N LEU A 171 -4.22 5.65 -13.67
CA LEU A 171 -4.88 4.74 -14.62
C LEU A 171 -6.02 3.96 -13.96
N ASN A 172 -5.91 3.75 -12.64
CA ASN A 172 -6.91 3.18 -11.75
C ASN A 172 -6.78 3.84 -10.38
N ALA A 173 -7.69 3.51 -9.45
CA ALA A 173 -7.73 4.11 -8.13
C ALA A 173 -7.03 3.29 -7.03
N ALA A 174 -6.31 2.23 -7.37
CA ALA A 174 -5.68 1.36 -6.37
C ALA A 174 -4.68 2.13 -5.48
N ALA A 175 -4.02 3.16 -6.01
CA ALA A 175 -3.06 3.97 -5.28
C ALA A 175 -3.69 4.89 -4.21
N LEU A 176 -5.00 5.18 -4.31
CA LEU A 176 -5.70 6.10 -3.43
C LEU A 176 -5.84 5.54 -2.01
N ARG A 177 -5.90 4.22 -1.83
CA ARG A 177 -6.12 3.65 -0.49
C ARG A 177 -5.00 3.97 0.49
N PHE A 178 -3.74 3.88 0.07
CA PHE A 178 -2.58 4.01 0.97
C PHE A 178 -2.51 5.34 1.75
N PRO A 179 -2.80 6.52 1.15
CA PRO A 179 -2.86 7.76 1.91
C PRO A 179 -4.22 8.05 2.56
N PHE A 180 -5.34 7.52 2.05
CA PHE A 180 -6.70 7.91 2.49
C PHE A 180 -7.34 6.93 3.48
N GLY A 181 -7.06 5.63 3.41
CA GLY A 181 -7.58 4.66 4.36
C GLY A 181 -7.79 3.26 3.80
N THR A 182 -8.82 2.57 4.30
CA THR A 182 -9.12 1.18 3.93
C THR A 182 -10.12 1.12 2.80
N ILE A 183 -10.12 -0.01 2.08
CA ILE A 183 -10.95 -0.23 0.91
C ILE A 183 -11.87 -1.45 1.11
N ALA A 184 -13.16 -1.25 0.84
CA ALA A 184 -14.12 -2.33 0.65
C ALA A 184 -14.41 -2.48 -0.84
N THR A 185 -14.65 -3.70 -1.32
CA THR A 185 -14.94 -3.97 -2.74
C THR A 185 -16.15 -4.90 -2.86
N THR A 186 -17.15 -4.46 -3.63
CA THR A 186 -18.38 -5.22 -3.85
C THR A 186 -18.64 -5.34 -5.36
N PRO A 187 -18.82 -6.55 -5.90
CA PRO A 187 -19.21 -6.76 -7.29
C PRO A 187 -20.66 -6.35 -7.53
N SER A 188 -21.00 -5.97 -8.76
CA SER A 188 -22.37 -5.64 -9.15
C SER A 188 -23.32 -6.85 -9.20
N ALA A 189 -22.77 -8.07 -9.27
CA ALA A 189 -23.54 -9.29 -9.28
C ALA A 189 -22.73 -10.49 -8.74
N ILE A 190 -23.42 -11.34 -7.99
CA ILE A 190 -22.96 -12.65 -7.52
C ILE A 190 -23.61 -13.73 -8.40
N ALA A 191 -22.88 -14.81 -8.68
CA ALA A 191 -23.37 -15.91 -9.50
C ALA A 191 -24.60 -16.55 -8.83
N THR A 192 -25.64 -16.88 -9.62
CA THR A 192 -26.88 -17.48 -9.09
C THR A 192 -26.76 -18.96 -8.76
N ASP A 193 -25.73 -19.62 -9.28
CA ASP A 193 -25.34 -20.96 -8.85
C ASP A 193 -24.38 -20.76 -7.67
N ASP A 194 -24.96 -20.49 -6.49
CA ASP A 194 -24.20 -20.08 -5.31
C ASP A 194 -23.19 -21.17 -4.92
N ILE A 195 -21.92 -21.03 -5.31
CA ILE A 195 -20.81 -21.59 -4.55
C ILE A 195 -20.77 -20.78 -3.24
N THR A 196 -21.66 -21.10 -2.30
CA THR A 196 -21.56 -20.62 -0.91
C THR A 196 -20.68 -21.60 -0.19
N VAL A 197 -19.38 -21.34 -0.22
CA VAL A 197 -18.44 -22.09 0.59
C VAL A 197 -18.09 -21.24 1.79
N ASP A 198 -18.31 -21.80 2.97
CA ASP A 198 -17.93 -21.13 4.21
C ASP A 198 -16.45 -21.38 4.47
N MET A 199 -15.74 -20.34 4.90
CA MET A 199 -14.41 -20.51 5.48
C MET A 199 -14.47 -21.45 6.68
N THR A 200 -13.44 -22.27 6.90
CA THR A 200 -13.40 -23.14 8.09
C THR A 200 -13.55 -22.34 9.39
N THR A 201 -13.88 -23.03 10.49
CA THR A 201 -14.12 -22.45 11.82
C THR A 201 -12.90 -21.79 12.48
N ALA A 202 -11.81 -21.58 11.75
CA ALA A 202 -10.65 -20.81 12.18
C ALA A 202 -10.59 -19.41 11.53
N GLY A 203 -11.53 -19.11 10.62
CA GLY A 203 -11.58 -17.86 9.86
C GLY A 203 -10.36 -17.68 8.98
N ALA A 204 -10.10 -16.45 8.54
CA ALA A 204 -8.79 -16.10 7.99
C ALA A 204 -8.30 -14.76 8.49
N ALA A 205 -7.00 -14.72 8.81
CA ALA A 205 -6.33 -13.52 9.25
C ALA A 205 -5.94 -12.64 8.06
N LYS A 206 -5.83 -11.33 8.32
CA LYS A 206 -5.18 -10.38 7.41
C LYS A 206 -3.80 -10.91 7.00
N GLY A 207 -3.50 -10.86 5.72
CA GLY A 207 -2.25 -11.37 5.15
C GLY A 207 -2.29 -12.82 4.68
N ASN A 208 -3.29 -13.62 5.07
CA ASN A 208 -3.35 -15.00 4.61
C ASN A 208 -3.43 -15.06 3.08
N GLN A 209 -2.61 -15.93 2.49
CA GLN A 209 -2.56 -16.23 1.06
C GLN A 209 -3.30 -17.54 0.75
N TYR A 210 -3.44 -18.39 1.76
CA TYR A 210 -4.21 -19.62 1.71
C TYR A 210 -5.42 -19.47 2.61
N ILE A 211 -6.59 -19.80 2.07
CA ILE A 211 -7.83 -19.89 2.82
C ILE A 211 -8.30 -21.34 2.83
N ALA A 212 -8.61 -21.83 4.03
CA ALA A 212 -9.19 -23.15 4.21
C ALA A 212 -10.71 -23.05 4.07
N LEU A 213 -11.26 -23.93 3.25
CA LEU A 213 -12.67 -24.04 2.96
C LEU A 213 -13.32 -25.16 3.76
N THR A 214 -14.59 -24.99 4.11
CA THR A 214 -15.37 -26.05 4.75
C THR A 214 -15.58 -27.19 3.76
N THR A 215 -15.13 -28.40 4.11
CA THR A 215 -15.29 -29.62 3.30
C THR A 215 -16.75 -29.84 2.90
N GLY A 216 -17.05 -29.82 1.59
CA GLY A 216 -18.40 -29.92 1.04
C GLY A 216 -18.42 -30.10 -0.49
N GLY A 217 -19.62 -30.31 -1.06
CA GLY A 217 -19.80 -30.64 -2.49
C GLY A 217 -19.43 -29.52 -3.47
N ASP A 218 -19.40 -28.27 -3.00
CA ASP A 218 -19.19 -27.09 -3.85
C ASP A 218 -17.74 -26.58 -3.85
N VAL A 219 -16.88 -27.10 -2.96
CA VAL A 219 -15.42 -26.78 -3.00
C VAL A 219 -14.80 -27.24 -4.32
N ALA A 220 -15.28 -28.36 -4.87
CA ALA A 220 -14.84 -28.88 -6.17
C ALA A 220 -15.25 -28.00 -7.37
N GLN A 221 -16.01 -26.93 -7.16
CA GLN A 221 -16.42 -25.99 -8.19
C GLN A 221 -15.56 -24.72 -8.20
N VAL A 222 -14.69 -24.51 -7.22
CA VAL A 222 -13.81 -23.34 -7.18
C VAL A 222 -12.65 -23.51 -8.15
N ALA A 223 -12.70 -22.88 -9.32
CA ALA A 223 -11.62 -22.97 -10.28
C ALA A 223 -10.56 -21.87 -10.09
N ALA A 224 -9.33 -22.19 -10.48
CA ALA A 224 -8.29 -21.16 -10.61
C ALA A 224 -8.69 -20.13 -11.68
N GLY A 225 -8.60 -18.85 -11.32
CA GLY A 225 -9.02 -17.74 -12.16
C GLY A 225 -10.34 -17.12 -11.72
N ASP A 226 -11.16 -17.84 -10.96
CA ASP A 226 -12.45 -17.35 -10.48
C ASP A 226 -12.28 -16.22 -9.46
N TYR A 227 -13.20 -15.28 -9.52
CA TYR A 227 -13.30 -14.19 -8.56
C TYR A 227 -14.36 -14.51 -7.53
N PHE A 228 -14.05 -14.24 -6.27
CA PHE A 228 -14.97 -14.44 -5.16
C PHE A 228 -15.09 -13.18 -4.33
N GLN A 229 -16.29 -12.87 -3.89
CA GLN A 229 -16.53 -11.93 -2.80
C GLN A 229 -16.48 -12.71 -1.48
N ILE A 230 -15.61 -12.29 -0.57
CA ILE A 230 -15.65 -12.70 0.84
C ILE A 230 -16.37 -11.60 1.63
N GLY A 231 -17.30 -12.01 2.49
CA GLY A 231 -17.99 -11.08 3.38
C GLY A 231 -19.01 -10.20 2.67
N SER A 232 -19.41 -9.09 3.30
CA SER A 232 -20.39 -8.14 2.74
C SER A 232 -20.26 -6.75 3.36
N GLY A 233 -20.76 -5.72 2.64
CA GLY A 233 -20.78 -4.35 3.15
C GLY A 233 -19.37 -3.76 3.32
N ALA A 234 -19.06 -3.23 4.51
CA ALA A 234 -17.78 -2.61 4.82
C ALA A 234 -16.61 -3.62 4.92
N ASP A 235 -16.92 -4.88 5.18
CA ASP A 235 -15.96 -5.99 5.23
C ASP A 235 -16.05 -6.85 3.95
N SER A 236 -16.46 -6.24 2.84
CA SER A 236 -16.52 -6.92 1.54
C SER A 236 -15.16 -6.84 0.84
N GLU A 237 -14.61 -7.99 0.47
CA GLU A 237 -13.36 -8.09 -0.28
C GLU A 237 -13.51 -9.02 -1.48
N VAL A 238 -13.09 -8.56 -2.65
CA VAL A 238 -13.03 -9.40 -3.85
C VAL A 238 -11.61 -9.93 -3.99
N ILE A 239 -11.49 -11.24 -4.10
CA ILE A 239 -10.26 -11.98 -4.30
C ILE A 239 -10.33 -12.80 -5.57
N ARG A 240 -9.17 -13.27 -6.01
CA ARG A 240 -9.05 -14.21 -7.11
C ARG A 240 -8.35 -15.49 -6.66
N ALA A 241 -8.92 -16.64 -7.03
CA ALA A 241 -8.29 -17.93 -6.84
C ALA A 241 -7.16 -18.15 -7.86
N VAL A 242 -6.02 -18.66 -7.42
CA VAL A 242 -4.83 -18.93 -8.25
C VAL A 242 -4.64 -20.42 -8.45
N THR A 243 -4.82 -21.19 -7.38
CA THR A 243 -4.69 -22.65 -7.39
C THR A 243 -5.56 -23.19 -6.27
N GLU A 244 -6.16 -24.33 -6.52
CA GLU A 244 -6.98 -25.06 -5.56
C GLU A 244 -6.28 -26.37 -5.16
N SER A 245 -6.51 -26.77 -3.92
CA SER A 245 -6.44 -28.14 -3.46
C SER A 245 -7.84 -28.56 -2.99
N SER A 246 -8.03 -29.80 -2.53
CA SER A 246 -9.36 -30.26 -2.13
C SER A 246 -10.02 -29.42 -1.04
N ASP A 247 -9.23 -28.75 -0.19
CA ASP A 247 -9.71 -28.06 1.02
C ASP A 247 -9.12 -26.65 1.19
N ASP A 248 -8.09 -26.28 0.43
CA ASP A 248 -7.45 -24.95 0.51
C ASP A 248 -7.39 -24.28 -0.86
N ILE A 249 -7.67 -22.97 -0.90
CA ILE A 249 -7.47 -22.12 -2.08
C ILE A 249 -6.29 -21.19 -1.82
N ARG A 250 -5.40 -21.09 -2.81
CA ARG A 250 -4.39 -20.04 -2.89
C ARG A 250 -4.94 -18.79 -3.57
N LEU A 251 -4.72 -17.64 -2.95
CA LEU A 251 -5.15 -16.33 -3.42
C LEU A 251 -4.10 -15.62 -4.27
N ALA A 252 -4.56 -14.76 -5.18
CA ALA A 252 -3.69 -13.92 -6.02
C ALA A 252 -2.97 -12.83 -5.22
N THR A 253 -3.66 -12.29 -4.21
CA THR A 253 -3.16 -11.32 -3.26
C THR A 253 -3.52 -11.76 -1.84
N PRO A 254 -2.69 -11.43 -0.84
CA PRO A 254 -3.04 -11.62 0.56
C PRO A 254 -4.35 -10.91 0.93
N LEU A 255 -5.08 -11.46 1.90
CA LEU A 255 -6.29 -10.82 2.44
C LEU A 255 -5.97 -9.46 3.08
N ARG A 256 -6.76 -8.43 2.79
CA ARG A 256 -6.54 -7.07 3.31
C ARG A 256 -7.04 -6.87 4.73
N PHE A 257 -8.00 -7.68 5.17
CA PHE A 257 -8.50 -7.69 6.54
C PHE A 257 -8.81 -9.12 6.99
N ALA A 258 -9.02 -9.27 8.29
CA ALA A 258 -9.42 -10.55 8.85
C ALA A 258 -10.91 -10.79 8.57
N HIS A 259 -11.23 -12.02 8.19
CA HIS A 259 -12.59 -12.48 7.99
C HIS A 259 -12.98 -13.44 9.10
N ALA A 260 -14.23 -13.34 9.54
CA ALA A 260 -14.75 -14.16 10.62
C ALA A 260 -14.82 -15.65 10.22
N ASP A 261 -14.94 -16.50 11.24
CA ASP A 261 -15.31 -17.91 11.05
C ASP A 261 -16.63 -17.99 10.26
N ASP A 262 -16.74 -18.98 9.37
CA ASP A 262 -17.90 -19.19 8.50
C ASP A 262 -18.26 -17.97 7.62
N ALA A 263 -17.28 -17.10 7.31
CA ALA A 263 -17.49 -16.04 6.33
C ALA A 263 -17.87 -16.63 4.97
N ALA A 264 -18.98 -16.16 4.41
CA ALA A 264 -19.46 -16.61 3.12
C ALA A 264 -18.48 -16.19 2.00
N LEU A 265 -18.02 -17.19 1.25
CA LEU A 265 -17.38 -17.01 -0.04
C LEU A 265 -18.46 -17.12 -1.11
N ASN A 266 -18.64 -16.08 -1.93
CA ASN A 266 -19.60 -16.08 -3.03
C ASN A 266 -18.90 -15.85 -4.36
N GLU A 267 -19.11 -16.72 -5.33
CA GLU A 267 -18.55 -16.55 -6.67
C GLU A 267 -19.13 -15.29 -7.34
N VAL A 268 -18.26 -14.47 -7.91
CA VAL A 268 -18.66 -13.29 -8.70
C VAL A 268 -19.24 -13.77 -10.03
N ALA A 269 -20.38 -13.20 -10.45
CA ALA A 269 -21.04 -13.65 -11.67
C ALA A 269 -20.14 -13.48 -12.91
N HIS A 270 -19.94 -14.54 -13.69
CA HIS A 270 -19.12 -14.50 -14.92
C HIS A 270 -19.89 -14.06 -16.19
N ALA A 271 -21.14 -13.61 -16.07
CA ALA A 271 -22.01 -13.40 -17.23
C ALA A 271 -21.57 -12.19 -18.10
N GLY A 272 -20.90 -12.48 -19.21
CA GLY A 272 -20.91 -11.65 -20.43
C GLY A 272 -20.08 -10.36 -20.42
N GLY A 273 -19.05 -10.24 -19.57
CA GLY A 273 -18.04 -9.18 -19.66
C GLY A 273 -18.47 -7.78 -19.19
N GLY A 274 -19.45 -7.69 -18.29
CA GLY A 274 -20.00 -6.41 -17.82
C GLY A 274 -20.08 -6.25 -16.29
N ILE A 275 -19.34 -7.07 -15.52
CA ILE A 275 -19.30 -6.88 -14.06
C ILE A 275 -18.54 -5.61 -13.75
N THR A 276 -19.14 -4.81 -12.89
CA THR A 276 -18.54 -3.59 -12.37
C THR A 276 -18.32 -3.77 -10.88
N TYR A 277 -17.20 -3.30 -10.38
CA TYR A 277 -16.83 -3.37 -8.99
C TYR A 277 -16.99 -1.99 -8.38
N THR A 278 -17.67 -1.93 -7.23
CA THR A 278 -17.72 -0.72 -6.43
C THR A 278 -16.68 -0.82 -5.34
N HIS A 279 -15.66 0.03 -5.41
CA HIS A 279 -14.66 0.20 -4.37
C HIS A 279 -14.99 1.42 -3.53
N ILE A 280 -15.06 1.25 -2.21
CA ILE A 280 -15.30 2.36 -1.28
C ILE A 280 -14.07 2.50 -0.40
N ILE A 281 -13.41 3.65 -0.50
CA ILE A 281 -12.30 4.02 0.38
C ILE A 281 -12.86 4.90 1.49
N THR A 282 -12.72 4.41 2.71
CA THR A 282 -13.11 5.12 3.94
C THR A 282 -11.90 5.46 4.78
N GLU A 283 -11.97 6.58 5.47
CA GLU A 283 -10.94 6.98 6.42
C GLU A 283 -10.75 5.93 7.52
N SER A 284 -9.49 5.58 7.77
CA SER A 284 -9.06 4.70 8.86
C SER A 284 -7.97 5.39 9.66
N ASP A 285 -8.01 5.18 10.99
CA ASP A 285 -7.00 5.66 11.93
C ASP A 285 -5.63 4.98 11.70
N VAL A 286 -5.65 3.74 11.21
CA VAL A 286 -4.45 2.98 10.84
C VAL A 286 -4.41 2.84 9.34
N LEU A 287 -3.34 3.36 8.73
CA LEU A 287 -3.10 3.24 7.29
C LEU A 287 -2.53 1.87 6.96
N ASP A 288 -2.87 1.37 5.79
CA ASP A 288 -2.24 0.19 5.24
C ASP A 288 -0.77 0.48 4.91
N SER A 289 0.11 -0.46 5.28
CA SER A 289 1.52 -0.35 4.96
C SER A 289 1.84 -0.94 3.59
N ILE A 290 2.91 -0.43 3.01
CA ILE A 290 3.35 -0.67 1.64
C ILE A 290 4.82 -1.05 1.62
N SER A 291 5.17 -2.07 0.85
CA SER A 291 6.54 -2.39 0.47
C SER A 291 6.86 -1.80 -0.90
N MET A 292 8.13 -1.46 -1.13
CA MET A 292 8.65 -1.03 -2.43
C MET A 292 9.79 -1.96 -2.85
N ASN A 293 9.77 -2.44 -4.09
CA ASN A 293 10.86 -3.17 -4.72
C ASN A 293 11.49 -2.33 -5.82
N VAL A 294 12.82 -2.37 -5.90
CA VAL A 294 13.61 -1.75 -6.96
C VAL A 294 14.48 -2.83 -7.58
N HIS A 295 14.14 -3.22 -8.80
CA HIS A 295 14.89 -4.16 -9.62
C HIS A 295 15.80 -3.39 -10.58
N LEU A 296 17.08 -3.74 -10.58
CA LEU A 296 18.10 -3.13 -11.44
C LEU A 296 18.87 -4.21 -12.19
N LEU A 297 18.88 -4.09 -13.52
CA LEU A 297 19.73 -4.89 -14.40
C LEU A 297 21.09 -4.23 -14.62
N ASP A 298 22.11 -5.06 -14.82
CA ASP A 298 23.42 -4.56 -15.21
C ASP A 298 23.45 -4.15 -16.70
N THR A 299 24.51 -3.46 -17.12
CA THR A 299 24.70 -3.02 -18.50
C THR A 299 24.66 -4.13 -19.55
N ASP A 300 24.94 -5.36 -19.12
CA ASP A 300 24.96 -6.53 -20.00
C ASP A 300 23.58 -7.22 -20.01
N GLU A 301 22.59 -6.69 -19.29
CA GLU A 301 21.21 -7.18 -19.15
C GLU A 301 21.15 -8.65 -18.70
N THR A 302 22.11 -9.05 -17.84
CA THR A 302 22.20 -10.43 -17.37
C THR A 302 21.54 -10.60 -16.02
N THR A 303 20.82 -11.72 -15.84
CA THR A 303 20.20 -12.06 -14.56
C THR A 303 21.21 -12.42 -13.47
N ALA A 304 22.49 -12.59 -13.81
CA ALA A 304 23.53 -13.00 -12.88
C ALA A 304 23.96 -11.88 -11.90
N ASN A 305 23.77 -10.61 -12.27
CA ASN A 305 24.17 -9.45 -11.47
C ASN A 305 22.98 -8.54 -11.11
N THR A 306 21.75 -9.06 -11.10
CA THR A 306 20.59 -8.24 -10.74
C THR A 306 20.74 -7.71 -9.32
N LEU A 307 20.43 -6.43 -9.14
CA LEU A 307 20.34 -5.82 -7.83
C LEU A 307 18.87 -5.64 -7.50
N GLU A 308 18.42 -6.38 -6.50
CA GLU A 308 17.08 -6.23 -5.91
C GLU A 308 17.21 -5.53 -4.58
N ARG A 309 16.42 -4.48 -4.40
CA ARG A 309 16.33 -3.75 -3.13
C ARG A 309 14.87 -3.66 -2.72
N ARG A 310 14.59 -4.07 -1.50
CA ARG A 310 13.25 -4.06 -0.94
C ARG A 310 13.21 -3.19 0.28
N PHE A 311 12.19 -2.34 0.31
CA PHE A 311 11.89 -1.47 1.41
C PHE A 311 10.56 -1.91 1.99
N TYR A 312 10.52 -2.04 3.31
CA TYR A 312 9.37 -2.60 4.02
C TYR A 312 8.90 -1.68 5.13
N GLY A 313 7.64 -1.83 5.50
CA GLY A 313 6.97 -1.04 6.51
C GLY A 313 6.79 0.39 6.07
N GLY A 314 6.49 0.61 4.79
CA GLY A 314 6.23 1.93 4.23
C GLY A 314 4.86 2.43 4.65
N LYS A 315 4.73 3.72 4.97
CA LYS A 315 3.44 4.41 5.05
C LYS A 315 3.50 5.73 4.31
N VAL A 316 2.44 6.06 3.58
CA VAL A 316 2.34 7.33 2.82
C VAL A 316 2.04 8.47 3.78
N GLY A 317 3.05 9.29 4.04
CA GLY A 317 2.97 10.43 4.97
C GLY A 317 2.16 11.58 4.41
N SER A 318 2.28 11.84 3.12
CA SER A 318 1.52 12.87 2.42
C SER A 318 1.29 12.48 0.98
N ALA A 319 0.12 12.86 0.47
CA ALA A 319 -0.23 12.66 -0.92
C ALA A 319 -1.02 13.85 -1.46
N THR A 320 -0.88 14.09 -2.75
CA THR A 320 -1.58 15.17 -3.46
C THR A 320 -2.25 14.60 -4.70
N ILE A 321 -3.55 14.83 -4.85
CA ILE A 321 -4.30 14.56 -6.09
C ILE A 321 -4.66 15.89 -6.73
N SER A 322 -4.33 16.05 -8.00
CA SER A 322 -4.54 17.32 -8.69
C SER A 322 -4.82 17.09 -10.17
N ALA A 323 -5.48 18.08 -10.77
CA ALA A 323 -5.65 18.15 -12.20
C ALA A 323 -5.88 19.62 -12.61
N GLU A 324 -5.51 19.91 -13.85
CA GLU A 324 -5.66 21.22 -14.48
C GLU A 324 -6.52 21.10 -15.74
N GLU A 325 -7.11 22.22 -16.18
CA GLU A 325 -7.95 22.29 -17.36
C GLU A 325 -7.23 21.77 -18.60
N GLY A 326 -7.80 20.72 -19.22
CA GLY A 326 -7.19 20.03 -20.37
C GLY A 326 -6.06 19.06 -20.03
N GLY A 327 -5.74 18.90 -18.75
CA GLY A 327 -4.74 17.97 -18.23
C GLY A 327 -5.31 16.61 -17.79
N LEU A 328 -4.41 15.77 -17.30
CA LEU A 328 -4.71 14.45 -16.73
C LEU A 328 -4.90 14.57 -15.21
N LEU A 329 -5.65 13.63 -14.65
CA LEU A 329 -5.69 13.41 -13.21
C LEU A 329 -4.39 12.76 -12.75
N VAL A 330 -3.65 13.48 -11.92
CA VAL A 330 -2.36 13.03 -11.39
C VAL A 330 -2.42 12.93 -9.88
N MET A 331 -1.62 12.00 -9.35
CA MET A 331 -1.43 11.81 -7.92
C MET A 331 0.05 11.77 -7.60
N GLY A 332 0.44 12.31 -6.46
CA GLY A 332 1.78 12.19 -5.89
C GLY A 332 1.72 11.50 -4.55
N TRP A 333 2.65 10.58 -4.29
CA TRP A 333 3.02 10.15 -2.95
C TRP A 333 4.23 10.96 -2.53
N ASP A 334 3.96 12.17 -2.04
CA ASP A 334 4.97 13.19 -1.79
C ASP A 334 5.98 12.78 -0.71
N SER A 335 5.53 11.95 0.25
CA SER A 335 6.43 11.35 1.25
C SER A 335 5.99 9.93 1.63
N ILE A 336 6.95 9.01 1.66
CA ILE A 336 6.76 7.64 2.11
C ILE A 336 7.90 7.30 3.08
N SER A 337 7.54 7.03 4.33
CA SER A 337 8.51 6.64 5.37
C SER A 337 8.51 5.12 5.51
N PHE A 338 9.69 4.51 5.55
CA PHE A 338 9.87 3.05 5.69
C PHE A 338 10.61 2.68 6.99
N MET A 339 10.43 1.44 7.43
CA MET A 339 11.12 0.90 8.61
C MET A 339 12.54 0.43 8.32
N GLY A 340 12.78 -0.10 7.12
CA GLY A 340 14.05 -0.70 6.76
C GLY A 340 14.13 -1.16 5.31
N MET A 341 15.27 -1.76 4.99
CA MET A 341 15.61 -2.26 3.66
C MET A 341 16.27 -3.65 3.75
N THR A 342 16.07 -4.49 2.74
CA THR A 342 16.86 -5.69 2.43
C THR A 342 17.32 -5.68 0.98
N HIS A 343 18.36 -6.47 0.66
CA HIS A 343 18.82 -6.65 -0.73
C HIS A 343 19.41 -8.03 -0.99
N ASN A 344 19.50 -8.41 -2.27
CA ASN A 344 20.00 -9.73 -2.70
C ASN A 344 21.53 -9.86 -2.79
N GLN A 345 22.28 -8.76 -2.69
CA GLN A 345 23.74 -8.80 -2.77
C GLN A 345 24.35 -9.42 -1.51
N LYS A 346 25.03 -10.56 -1.65
CA LYS A 346 25.65 -11.27 -0.51
C LYS A 346 27.05 -10.77 -0.18
N LEU A 347 27.86 -10.48 -1.20
CA LEU A 347 29.27 -10.15 -1.07
C LEU A 347 29.57 -8.85 -1.82
N ASP A 348 30.47 -8.04 -1.26
CA ASP A 348 31.08 -6.92 -1.99
C ASP A 348 32.48 -7.36 -2.48
N PRO A 349 32.73 -7.42 -3.80
CA PRO A 349 34.01 -7.85 -4.36
C PRO A 349 35.18 -6.95 -3.98
N ASN A 350 34.93 -5.72 -3.50
CA ASN A 350 35.94 -4.78 -3.02
C ASN A 350 36.05 -4.74 -1.49
N SER A 351 35.20 -5.49 -0.78
CA SER A 351 35.22 -5.51 0.67
C SER A 351 36.29 -6.47 1.20
N ALA A 352 37.16 -5.96 2.06
CA ALA A 352 38.12 -6.77 2.80
C ALA A 352 37.47 -7.63 3.91
N ILE A 353 36.14 -7.59 4.05
CA ILE A 353 35.40 -8.43 5.00
C ILE A 353 35.51 -9.88 4.52
N THR A 354 36.45 -10.61 5.11
CA THR A 354 36.70 -12.01 4.78
C THR A 354 35.62 -12.88 5.43
N GLY A 355 34.76 -13.51 4.63
CA GLY A 355 33.83 -14.55 5.10
C GLY A 355 32.53 -14.06 5.77
N GLY A 356 32.10 -12.81 5.54
CA GLY A 356 30.83 -12.28 6.07
C GLY A 356 29.93 -11.71 4.98
N ASP A 357 28.62 -11.91 5.12
CA ASP A 357 27.62 -11.23 4.30
C ASP A 357 27.70 -9.71 4.48
N VAL A 358 27.45 -8.96 3.40
CA VAL A 358 27.20 -7.52 3.51
C VAL A 358 25.93 -7.26 4.35
N PRO A 359 25.82 -6.11 5.05
CA PRO A 359 24.63 -5.79 5.85
C PRO A 359 23.36 -5.83 5.02
N PHE A 360 22.22 -6.18 5.63
CA PHE A 360 20.89 -6.24 4.99
C PHE A 360 20.74 -7.27 3.85
N HIS A 361 21.72 -8.16 3.66
CA HIS A 361 21.57 -9.30 2.77
C HIS A 361 20.45 -10.23 3.23
N SER A 362 19.48 -10.45 2.35
CA SER A 362 18.41 -11.44 2.50
C SER A 362 18.19 -12.23 1.22
N LEU A 363 17.57 -13.42 1.32
CA LEU A 363 17.12 -14.17 0.15
C LEU A 363 15.84 -13.50 -0.37
N THR A 364 15.94 -12.91 -1.56
CA THR A 364 14.81 -12.22 -2.20
C THR A 364 14.59 -12.77 -3.60
N GLN A 365 13.36 -13.11 -3.94
CA GLN A 365 12.91 -13.41 -5.29
C GLN A 365 13.05 -12.19 -6.19
N SER A 366 13.37 -12.43 -7.46
CA SER A 366 13.53 -11.35 -8.43
C SER A 366 12.18 -10.95 -8.99
N ILE A 367 11.96 -9.64 -9.16
CA ILE A 367 10.73 -9.10 -9.77
C ILE A 367 11.13 -8.39 -11.07
N PRO A 368 11.34 -9.15 -12.16
CA PRO A 368 11.65 -8.57 -13.45
C PRO A 368 10.43 -7.87 -14.06
N THR A 369 10.63 -7.17 -15.18
CA THR A 369 9.60 -6.38 -15.88
C THR A 369 8.33 -7.16 -16.20
N ASP A 370 8.46 -8.44 -16.56
CA ASP A 370 7.37 -9.34 -16.92
C ASP A 370 6.57 -9.85 -15.70
N ASN A 371 7.01 -9.55 -14.49
CA ASN A 371 6.34 -9.86 -13.23
C ASN A 371 5.76 -8.61 -12.56
N VAL A 372 5.54 -7.53 -13.30
CA VAL A 372 4.95 -6.28 -12.78
C VAL A 372 3.55 -6.09 -13.32
N GLY A 373 2.64 -5.71 -12.42
CA GLY A 373 1.23 -5.48 -12.70
C GLY A 373 0.30 -6.35 -11.84
N LEU A 374 -0.96 -6.37 -12.25
CA LEU A 374 -1.99 -7.21 -11.66
C LEU A 374 -1.77 -8.66 -12.10
N ARG A 375 -1.90 -9.60 -11.16
CA ARG A 375 -1.79 -11.03 -11.48
C ARG A 375 -3.06 -11.52 -12.20
N THR A 376 -2.92 -11.96 -13.44
CA THR A 376 -4.03 -12.36 -14.33
C THR A 376 -4.00 -13.83 -14.80
N GLY A 377 -2.99 -14.63 -14.45
CA GLY A 377 -2.81 -16.02 -14.94
C GLY A 377 -3.40 -17.14 -14.07
N GLY A 378 -3.52 -18.34 -14.63
CA GLY A 378 -4.08 -19.55 -14.01
C GLY A 378 -3.04 -20.55 -13.46
N THR A 379 -3.46 -21.80 -13.24
CA THR A 379 -2.79 -22.87 -12.46
C THR A 379 -1.33 -23.23 -12.80
N THR A 380 -0.78 -22.80 -13.94
CA THR A 380 0.56 -23.25 -14.40
C THR A 380 1.64 -22.19 -14.28
N VAL A 381 1.39 -20.96 -14.71
CA VAL A 381 2.27 -19.80 -14.54
C VAL A 381 1.38 -18.55 -14.44
N PRO A 382 1.56 -17.71 -13.41
CA PRO A 382 0.83 -16.46 -13.33
C PRO A 382 1.34 -15.48 -14.40
N THR A 383 0.44 -14.86 -15.12
CA THR A 383 0.73 -13.71 -15.98
C THR A 383 0.54 -12.44 -15.17
N PHE A 384 1.32 -11.41 -15.48
CA PHE A 384 1.18 -10.08 -14.90
C PHE A 384 0.82 -9.10 -16.00
N GLU A 385 -0.14 -8.22 -15.71
CA GLU A 385 -0.63 -7.24 -16.66
C GLU A 385 -0.47 -5.84 -16.08
N TYR A 386 0.25 -4.98 -16.80
CA TYR A 386 0.28 -3.56 -16.50
C TYR A 386 -1.13 -2.97 -16.57
N PRO A 387 -1.47 -1.99 -15.71
CA PRO A 387 -2.70 -1.25 -15.87
C PRO A 387 -2.78 -0.67 -17.29
N SER A 388 -3.80 -1.09 -18.04
CA SER A 388 -3.99 -0.76 -19.45
C SER A 388 -5.17 0.19 -19.71
N GLY A 389 -5.86 0.62 -18.64
CA GLY A 389 -6.97 1.55 -18.74
C GLY A 389 -6.52 2.95 -19.17
N ASP A 390 -7.38 3.66 -19.93
CA ASP A 390 -7.11 5.03 -20.37
C ASP A 390 -6.99 5.97 -19.15
N PRO A 391 -6.14 7.00 -19.17
CA PRO A 391 -6.01 7.88 -18.02
C PRO A 391 -7.27 8.72 -17.79
N TYR A 392 -7.56 9.10 -16.54
CA TYR A 392 -8.67 10.00 -16.23
C TYR A 392 -8.31 11.44 -16.67
N TYR A 393 -9.21 12.08 -17.42
CA TYR A 393 -9.01 13.47 -17.87
C TYR A 393 -9.78 14.47 -16.99
N PHE A 394 -9.22 15.67 -16.87
CA PHE A 394 -9.93 16.78 -16.21
C PHE A 394 -11.26 17.14 -16.91
N SER A 395 -11.28 17.07 -18.25
CA SER A 395 -12.48 17.38 -19.05
C SER A 395 -13.65 16.42 -18.83
N GLU A 396 -13.36 15.25 -18.27
CA GLU A 396 -14.33 14.22 -17.89
C GLU A 396 -14.76 14.35 -16.42
N GLY A 397 -14.19 15.35 -15.73
CA GLY A 397 -14.48 15.72 -14.35
C GLY A 397 -15.63 16.72 -14.25
N THR A 398 -16.45 16.58 -13.21
CA THR A 398 -17.36 17.63 -12.75
C THR A 398 -17.06 17.95 -11.29
N VAL A 399 -17.13 19.24 -10.96
CA VAL A 399 -16.93 19.74 -9.60
C VAL A 399 -18.20 20.44 -9.15
N SER A 400 -18.83 19.90 -8.11
CA SER A 400 -19.98 20.51 -7.46
C SER A 400 -19.55 21.07 -6.11
N ILE A 401 -19.77 22.37 -5.90
CA ILE A 401 -19.48 23.05 -4.63
C ILE A 401 -20.79 23.73 -4.20
N PHE A 402 -21.13 23.71 -2.92
CA PHE A 402 -22.39 24.30 -2.42
C PHE A 402 -23.65 23.70 -3.07
N GLY A 403 -23.61 22.42 -3.45
CA GLY A 403 -24.71 21.74 -4.15
C GLY A 403 -25.02 22.27 -5.56
N THR A 404 -24.17 23.14 -6.11
CA THR A 404 -24.26 23.63 -7.49
C THR A 404 -23.10 23.05 -8.29
N THR A 405 -23.40 22.39 -9.41
CA THR A 405 -22.37 21.90 -10.34
C THR A 405 -21.81 23.08 -11.12
N PHE A 406 -20.51 23.34 -10.97
CA PHE A 406 -19.83 24.41 -11.70
C PHE A 406 -19.25 23.85 -12.99
N ALA A 407 -19.54 24.52 -14.11
CA ALA A 407 -19.02 24.14 -15.42
C ALA A 407 -17.55 24.56 -15.65
N SER A 408 -16.90 25.25 -14.70
CA SER A 408 -15.62 25.91 -14.94
C SER A 408 -14.75 26.04 -13.68
N VAL A 409 -14.37 24.91 -13.09
CA VAL A 409 -13.14 24.84 -12.28
C VAL A 409 -11.98 24.75 -13.26
N ARG A 410 -10.90 25.51 -13.06
CA ARG A 410 -9.70 25.46 -13.93
C ARG A 410 -8.65 24.50 -13.41
N ASN A 411 -8.54 24.39 -12.11
CA ASN A 411 -7.65 23.44 -11.46
C ASN A 411 -8.19 23.13 -10.07
N PHE A 412 -7.80 21.97 -9.57
CA PHE A 412 -7.90 21.66 -8.16
C PHE A 412 -6.67 20.88 -7.72
N SER A 413 -6.37 20.98 -6.44
CA SER A 413 -5.41 20.15 -5.74
C SER A 413 -5.98 19.81 -4.37
N ILE A 414 -6.11 18.53 -4.07
CA ILE A 414 -6.41 18.04 -2.73
C ILE A 414 -5.13 17.41 -2.19
N SER A 415 -4.68 17.90 -1.04
CA SER A 415 -3.53 17.34 -0.33
C SER A 415 -3.98 16.77 1.01
N VAL A 416 -3.52 15.55 1.29
CA VAL A 416 -3.65 14.87 2.58
C VAL A 416 -2.29 14.79 3.24
N ASN A 417 -2.23 15.14 4.51
CA ASN A 417 -1.06 14.94 5.36
C ASN A 417 -1.45 14.09 6.56
N ASN A 418 -0.88 12.88 6.62
CA ASN A 418 -1.08 11.90 7.68
C ASN A 418 -0.16 12.14 8.89
N ASN A 419 0.75 13.11 8.79
CA ASN A 419 1.68 13.53 9.85
C ASN A 419 2.35 12.31 10.53
N ILE A 420 2.92 11.43 9.70
CA ILE A 420 3.52 10.18 10.16
C ILE A 420 4.81 10.47 10.90
N GLU A 421 4.92 9.95 12.13
CA GLU A 421 6.07 10.11 13.00
C GLU A 421 6.82 8.77 13.15
N PRO A 422 8.10 8.69 12.72
CA PRO A 422 8.93 7.53 13.01
C PRO A 422 9.35 7.50 14.48
N ARG A 423 8.99 6.42 15.19
CA ARG A 423 9.36 6.21 16.60
C ARG A 423 10.46 5.18 16.73
N TYR A 424 11.32 5.40 17.73
CA TYR A 424 12.46 4.53 18.04
C TYR A 424 12.32 4.04 19.48
N TYR A 425 12.19 2.72 19.67
CA TYR A 425 12.07 2.12 20.98
C TYR A 425 13.37 1.44 21.42
N ILE A 426 13.53 1.24 22.73
CA ILE A 426 14.61 0.42 23.28
C ILE A 426 14.19 -1.04 23.10
N GLU A 427 14.79 -1.72 22.14
CA GLU A 427 14.50 -3.12 21.88
C GLU A 427 15.77 -3.90 21.48
N ARG A 428 15.75 -5.20 21.75
CA ARG A 428 16.82 -6.12 21.35
C ARG A 428 16.46 -6.68 19.97
N ARG A 429 17.00 -6.12 18.88
CA ARG A 429 16.69 -6.54 17.50
C ARG A 429 17.54 -7.70 16.96
N GLY A 430 18.32 -8.37 17.80
CA GLY A 430 19.30 -9.37 17.37
C GLY A 430 20.53 -8.76 16.67
N ASP A 431 20.34 -8.00 15.59
CA ASP A 431 21.41 -7.29 14.87
C ASP A 431 21.56 -5.83 15.35
N ALA A 432 22.75 -5.52 15.86
CA ALA A 432 23.12 -4.17 16.30
C ALA A 432 23.21 -3.13 15.16
N ARG A 433 23.15 -3.57 13.90
CA ARG A 433 23.21 -2.74 12.69
C ARG A 433 21.86 -2.18 12.25
N LEU A 434 20.75 -2.83 12.63
CA LEU A 434 19.38 -2.42 12.31
C LEU A 434 18.92 -1.33 13.28
N ARG A 435 19.08 -0.05 12.87
CA ARG A 435 18.72 1.14 13.69
C ARG A 435 17.68 2.04 13.03
N GLY A 436 16.90 1.45 12.11
CA GLY A 436 15.70 2.09 11.54
C GLY A 436 14.59 2.26 12.58
N PRO A 437 13.50 2.97 12.22
CA PRO A 437 12.32 3.14 13.08
C PRO A 437 11.80 1.80 13.61
N SER A 438 11.27 1.80 14.83
CA SER A 438 10.54 0.65 15.43
C SER A 438 9.09 0.64 15.03
N ASP A 439 8.55 1.80 14.72
CA ASP A 439 7.14 2.01 14.47
C ASP A 439 6.98 3.31 13.68
N LEU A 440 5.91 3.37 12.89
CA LEU A 440 5.51 4.55 12.12
C LEU A 440 4.10 4.88 12.57
N VAL A 441 3.98 5.90 13.40
CA VAL A 441 2.71 6.25 14.04
C VAL A 441 2.06 7.40 13.28
N GLU A 442 0.83 7.18 12.84
CA GLU A 442 -0.03 8.21 12.29
C GLU A 442 -0.45 9.16 13.40
N THR A 443 -0.49 10.45 13.08
CA THR A 443 -1.06 11.44 13.98
C THR A 443 -2.26 12.10 13.32
N ARG A 444 -2.66 13.29 13.78
CA ARG A 444 -3.86 13.92 13.28
C ARG A 444 -3.72 14.21 11.78
N ARG A 445 -4.62 13.63 11.00
CA ARG A 445 -4.71 13.89 9.56
C ARG A 445 -5.22 15.29 9.27
N GLU A 446 -4.66 15.90 8.23
CA GLU A 446 -5.06 17.21 7.74
C GLU A 446 -5.37 17.10 6.25
N TYR A 447 -6.55 17.58 5.87
CA TYR A 447 -6.95 17.72 4.48
C TYR A 447 -7.03 19.19 4.10
N THR A 448 -6.44 19.50 2.95
CA THR A 448 -6.49 20.83 2.35
C THR A 448 -6.87 20.69 0.89
N MET A 449 -7.65 21.63 0.39
CA MET A 449 -8.00 21.72 -1.02
C MET A 449 -7.79 23.14 -1.51
N SER A 450 -7.11 23.29 -2.64
CA SER A 450 -7.06 24.54 -3.39
C SER A 450 -7.74 24.35 -4.73
N ALA A 451 -8.57 25.30 -5.16
CA ALA A 451 -9.19 25.27 -6.48
C ALA A 451 -9.33 26.67 -7.06
N THR A 452 -9.14 26.80 -8.38
CA THR A 452 -9.45 28.05 -9.10
C THR A 452 -10.81 27.92 -9.75
N ILE A 453 -11.76 28.75 -9.31
CA ILE A 453 -13.16 28.71 -9.70
C ILE A 453 -13.44 29.94 -10.59
N VAL A 454 -13.97 29.70 -11.78
CA VAL A 454 -14.45 30.78 -12.65
C VAL A 454 -15.90 31.10 -12.30
N LEU A 455 -16.19 32.37 -12.04
CA LEU A 455 -17.55 32.82 -11.76
C LEU A 455 -18.37 32.88 -13.06
N PRO A 456 -19.63 32.41 -13.06
CA PRO A 456 -20.48 32.45 -14.23
C PRO A 456 -20.80 33.89 -14.66
N ASP A 457 -20.84 34.12 -15.98
CA ASP A 457 -21.18 35.43 -16.56
C ASP A 457 -22.62 35.84 -16.19
N THR A 458 -22.76 37.08 -15.73
CA THR A 458 -24.01 37.71 -15.25
C THR A 458 -25.12 37.84 -16.31
N VAL A 459 -24.86 37.51 -17.58
CA VAL A 459 -25.83 37.70 -18.68
C VAL A 459 -27.01 36.69 -18.66
N ASN A 460 -26.91 35.58 -17.90
CA ASN A 460 -28.02 34.63 -17.67
C ASN A 460 -28.70 34.77 -16.29
N ALA A 461 -28.68 35.97 -15.69
CA ALA A 461 -29.28 36.27 -14.38
C ALA A 461 -30.82 36.28 -14.35
N THR A 462 -31.49 35.41 -15.10
CA THR A 462 -32.96 35.20 -15.02
C THR A 462 -33.35 34.06 -14.07
N THR A 463 -32.39 33.29 -13.54
CA THR A 463 -32.61 32.32 -12.44
C THR A 463 -31.72 32.65 -11.25
N SER A 464 -32.19 32.35 -10.05
CA SER A 464 -31.67 32.79 -8.74
C SER A 464 -30.25 32.30 -8.39
N ASP A 465 -29.57 31.57 -9.27
CA ASP A 465 -28.42 30.76 -8.90
C ASP A 465 -27.07 31.49 -9.01
N THR A 466 -26.93 32.53 -9.84
CA THR A 466 -25.65 33.26 -10.00
C THR A 466 -25.36 34.25 -8.88
N THR A 467 -26.40 34.88 -8.31
CA THR A 467 -26.25 35.66 -7.06
C THR A 467 -26.11 34.78 -5.83
N SER A 468 -26.26 33.45 -5.96
CA SER A 468 -26.02 32.51 -4.86
C SER A 468 -24.54 32.27 -4.64
N LEU A 469 -23.70 32.05 -5.67
CA LEU A 469 -22.29 31.71 -5.48
C LEU A 469 -21.49 32.79 -4.75
N PHE A 470 -21.60 34.06 -5.15
CA PHE A 470 -20.92 35.15 -4.45
C PHE A 470 -21.40 35.29 -2.99
N LYS A 471 -22.70 35.06 -2.73
CA LYS A 471 -23.22 35.00 -1.36
C LYS A 471 -22.69 33.79 -0.60
N GLN A 472 -22.58 32.63 -1.24
CA GLN A 472 -22.05 31.40 -0.66
C GLN A 472 -20.56 31.54 -0.30
N LEU A 473 -19.76 32.15 -1.18
CA LEU A 473 -18.37 32.51 -0.91
C LEU A 473 -18.25 33.48 0.26
N LEU A 474 -19.14 34.48 0.34
CA LEU A 474 -19.17 35.45 1.44
C LEU A 474 -19.73 34.88 2.76
N MET A 475 -20.49 33.78 2.71
CA MET A 475 -21.02 33.11 3.89
C MET A 475 -20.03 32.13 4.51
N GLU A 476 -18.95 31.75 3.81
CA GLU A 476 -17.81 30.95 4.32
C GLU A 476 -18.21 29.60 5.01
N GLY A 477 -19.42 29.10 4.76
CA GLY A 477 -19.97 27.91 5.41
C GLY A 477 -20.71 28.15 6.74
N ASP A 478 -20.92 29.41 7.15
CA ASP A 478 -21.78 29.82 8.26
C ASP A 478 -23.19 30.21 7.78
N TYR A 479 -24.12 29.27 7.95
CA TYR A 479 -25.52 29.43 7.56
C TYR A 479 -26.44 29.86 8.71
N GLY A 480 -25.89 30.44 9.79
CA GLY A 480 -26.66 31.02 10.89
C GLY A 480 -27.26 30.01 11.88
N ALA A 481 -26.93 28.72 11.76
CA ALA A 481 -27.30 27.65 12.69
C ALA A 481 -26.07 26.92 13.27
N GLY A 482 -24.92 27.59 13.26
CA GLY A 482 -23.59 27.03 13.56
C GLY A 482 -22.79 26.75 12.29
N MET A 483 -21.47 26.56 12.46
CA MET A 483 -20.55 26.22 11.39
C MET A 483 -20.85 24.81 10.87
N LYS A 484 -21.52 24.73 9.72
CA LYS A 484 -21.84 23.47 9.02
C LYS A 484 -20.84 23.16 7.91
N GLY A 485 -20.25 24.20 7.32
CA GLY A 485 -19.49 24.06 6.07
C GLY A 485 -20.41 23.77 4.89
N PHE A 486 -19.82 23.47 3.74
CA PHE A 486 -20.52 23.11 2.51
C PHE A 486 -20.00 21.79 1.95
N ASN A 487 -20.83 21.10 1.17
CA ASN A 487 -20.41 19.88 0.50
C ASN A 487 -19.64 20.19 -0.80
N ILE A 488 -18.67 19.33 -1.09
CA ILE A 488 -17.92 19.29 -2.34
C ILE A 488 -18.03 17.88 -2.89
N GLN A 489 -18.34 17.76 -4.17
CA GLN A 489 -18.30 16.49 -4.89
C GLN A 489 -17.47 16.66 -6.16
N LEU A 490 -16.47 15.79 -6.32
CA LEU A 490 -15.69 15.67 -7.55
C LEU A 490 -16.05 14.34 -8.20
N VAL A 491 -16.45 14.34 -9.46
CA VAL A 491 -16.75 13.11 -10.20
C VAL A 491 -15.95 13.09 -11.49
N PHE A 492 -15.05 12.13 -11.65
CA PHE A 492 -14.32 11.87 -12.89
C PHE A 492 -14.93 10.64 -13.57
N SER A 493 -15.36 10.77 -14.83
CA SER A 493 -16.06 9.70 -15.55
C SER A 493 -15.38 9.38 -16.88
N ARG A 494 -14.63 8.28 -16.93
CA ARG A 494 -13.95 7.81 -18.15
C ARG A 494 -14.92 7.12 -19.13
N GLY A 495 -16.04 6.60 -18.62
CA GLY A 495 -17.03 5.89 -19.42
C GLY A 495 -18.22 5.39 -18.61
N THR A 496 -19.03 4.54 -19.23
CA THR A 496 -20.16 3.88 -18.55
C THR A 496 -19.63 2.97 -17.45
N ASN A 497 -20.07 3.20 -16.21
CA ASN A 497 -19.65 2.46 -15.01
C ASN A 497 -18.13 2.50 -14.78
N ASP A 498 -17.51 3.65 -15.10
CA ASP A 498 -16.09 3.90 -14.88
C ASP A 498 -15.92 5.32 -14.32
N THR A 499 -16.02 5.42 -12.99
CA THR A 499 -16.10 6.70 -12.28
C THR A 499 -15.28 6.70 -10.99
N ILE A 500 -14.61 7.82 -10.72
CA ILE A 500 -14.05 8.16 -9.40
C ILE A 500 -14.85 9.32 -8.82
N THR A 501 -15.53 9.09 -7.71
CA THR A 501 -16.30 10.09 -6.97
C THR A 501 -15.64 10.38 -5.63
N ILE A 502 -15.31 11.65 -5.38
CA ILE A 502 -14.80 12.14 -4.11
C ILE A 502 -15.88 12.98 -3.46
N ASP A 503 -16.40 12.51 -2.32
CA ASP A 503 -17.40 13.19 -1.52
C ASP A 503 -16.77 13.83 -0.27
N ILE A 504 -17.07 15.11 -0.04
CA ILE A 504 -16.68 15.87 1.16
C ILE A 504 -17.96 16.57 1.67
N PRO A 505 -18.46 16.29 2.88
CA PRO A 505 -18.02 15.22 3.80
C PRO A 505 -18.33 13.82 3.23
N ASP A 506 -17.96 12.77 3.96
CA ASP A 506 -18.06 11.36 3.54
C ASP A 506 -19.45 10.89 3.07
N ASP A 507 -20.54 11.50 3.55
CA ASP A 507 -21.92 11.23 3.14
C ASP A 507 -22.47 12.21 2.08
N GLY A 508 -21.61 13.11 1.58
CA GLY A 508 -21.95 14.16 0.62
C GLY A 508 -22.85 15.26 1.18
N THR A 509 -23.15 15.26 2.48
CA THR A 509 -24.15 16.13 3.11
C THR A 509 -23.57 16.90 4.30
N ALA A 510 -23.36 18.21 4.14
CA ALA A 510 -22.86 19.05 5.22
C ALA A 510 -23.92 19.28 6.33
N ALA A 511 -23.58 18.99 7.58
CA ALA A 511 -24.40 19.18 8.76
C ALA A 511 -23.63 19.79 9.97
N VAL A 512 -24.36 20.15 11.03
CA VAL A 512 -23.74 20.60 12.28
C VAL A 512 -23.29 19.37 13.07
N GLY A 513 -22.03 19.32 13.49
CA GLY A 513 -21.48 18.24 14.32
C GLY A 513 -20.17 17.73 13.76
N LEU A 514 -19.31 17.15 14.59
CA LEU A 514 -17.89 16.92 14.28
C LEU A 514 -17.63 16.18 12.96
N ASN A 515 -18.31 15.05 12.73
CA ASN A 515 -18.01 14.15 11.61
C ASN A 515 -18.81 14.47 10.33
N GLN A 516 -19.77 15.38 10.40
CA GLN A 516 -20.62 15.76 9.25
C GLN A 516 -20.35 17.20 8.81
N GLN A 517 -19.30 17.84 9.34
CA GLN A 517 -18.92 19.18 8.87
C GLN A 517 -18.41 19.08 7.45
N GLY A 518 -18.96 19.90 6.56
CA GLY A 518 -18.44 20.06 5.22
C GLY A 518 -17.11 20.82 5.19
N ALA A 519 -16.71 21.21 3.99
CA ALA A 519 -15.55 22.06 3.78
C ALA A 519 -15.80 23.50 4.28
N TYR A 520 -14.72 24.15 4.71
CA TYR A 520 -14.68 25.56 5.07
C TYR A 520 -13.74 26.30 4.15
N LEU A 521 -14.10 27.54 3.79
CA LEU A 521 -13.19 28.45 3.12
C LEU A 521 -12.22 29.03 4.15
N THR A 522 -10.93 28.96 3.83
CA THR A 522 -9.85 29.59 4.62
C THR A 522 -9.38 30.87 3.94
N GLU A 523 -9.39 30.90 2.61
CA GLU A 523 -9.04 32.06 1.81
C GLU A 523 -9.77 32.01 0.46
N ALA A 524 -10.23 33.17 -0.03
CA ALA A 524 -10.77 33.34 -1.37
C ALA A 524 -10.59 34.81 -1.80
N PRO A 525 -9.40 35.23 -2.27
CA PRO A 525 -9.18 36.60 -2.69
C PRO A 525 -9.95 36.87 -3.98
N HIS A 526 -10.73 37.96 -3.99
CA HIS A 526 -11.53 38.36 -5.13
C HIS A 526 -10.79 39.48 -5.90
N PRO A 527 -10.18 39.18 -7.06
CA PRO A 527 -9.50 40.21 -7.84
C PRO A 527 -10.50 41.22 -8.41
N ILE A 528 -10.18 42.51 -8.26
CA ILE A 528 -10.93 43.64 -8.86
C ILE A 528 -10.06 44.26 -9.96
N ASP A 529 -9.64 43.44 -10.92
CA ASP A 529 -8.70 43.83 -11.99
C ASP A 529 -9.39 44.02 -13.36
N GLY A 530 -10.69 43.77 -13.44
CA GLY A 530 -11.46 43.86 -14.69
C GLY A 530 -11.27 42.67 -15.62
N SER A 531 -10.71 41.55 -15.12
CA SER A 531 -10.66 40.27 -15.84
C SER A 531 -12.07 39.75 -16.15
N ASN A 532 -12.23 39.19 -17.35
CA ASN A 532 -13.45 38.51 -17.79
C ASN A 532 -13.04 37.22 -18.52
N PRO A 533 -13.39 36.03 -18.02
CA PRO A 533 -14.24 35.80 -16.83
C PRO A 533 -13.51 36.08 -15.51
N LEU A 534 -14.28 36.32 -14.44
CA LEU A 534 -13.73 36.57 -13.10
C LEU A 534 -13.35 35.24 -12.44
N GLU A 535 -12.14 35.17 -11.90
CA GLU A 535 -11.57 33.95 -11.33
C GLU A 535 -11.27 34.15 -9.85
N VAL A 536 -11.57 33.14 -9.04
CA VAL A 536 -11.34 33.13 -7.60
C VAL A 536 -10.51 31.91 -7.24
N SER A 537 -9.33 32.13 -6.66
CA SER A 537 -8.52 31.07 -6.07
C SER A 537 -8.98 30.80 -4.65
N ALA A 538 -9.67 29.68 -4.42
CA ALA A 538 -10.18 29.32 -3.11
C ALA A 538 -9.26 28.29 -2.44
N SER A 539 -8.95 28.53 -1.16
CA SER A 539 -8.31 27.57 -0.26
C SER A 539 -9.33 27.07 0.75
N MET A 540 -9.43 25.77 0.90
CA MET A 540 -10.45 25.07 1.67
C MET A 540 -9.81 24.05 2.60
N MET A 541 -10.47 23.81 3.74
CA MET A 541 -10.11 22.73 4.66
C MET A 541 -11.34 21.92 5.03
N PHE A 542 -11.16 20.61 5.26
CA PHE A 542 -12.23 19.70 5.64
C PHE A 542 -11.71 18.61 6.58
N ARG A 543 -12.63 17.86 7.21
CA ARG A 543 -12.29 16.87 8.25
C ARG A 543 -12.25 15.44 7.75
N ASN A 544 -13.14 15.08 6.84
CA ASN A 544 -13.28 13.73 6.32
C ASN A 544 -13.66 13.77 4.84
N MET A 545 -13.40 12.66 4.17
CA MET A 545 -13.80 12.43 2.79
C MET A 545 -14.04 10.94 2.55
N LYS A 546 -14.84 10.63 1.53
CA LYS A 546 -15.02 9.26 1.03
C LYS A 546 -14.73 9.25 -0.46
N ILE A 547 -14.03 8.22 -0.92
CA ILE A 547 -13.79 8.02 -2.34
C ILE A 547 -14.55 6.76 -2.77
N THR A 548 -15.46 6.90 -3.72
CA THR A 548 -16.20 5.80 -4.32
C THR A 548 -15.72 5.62 -5.74
N ILE A 549 -15.26 4.42 -6.07
CA ILE A 549 -14.83 4.08 -7.42
C ILE A 549 -15.75 3.01 -7.96
N VAL A 550 -16.18 3.16 -9.20
CA VAL A 550 -16.88 2.13 -9.94
C VAL A 550 -16.06 1.88 -11.20
N ASP A 551 -15.52 0.69 -11.38
CA ASP A 551 -14.79 0.32 -12.59
C ASP A 551 -14.94 -1.19 -12.90
N SER A 552 -14.18 -1.68 -13.89
CA SER A 552 -14.14 -3.12 -14.25
C SER A 552 -12.97 -3.87 -13.61
N VAL A 553 -12.19 -3.21 -12.75
CA VAL A 553 -11.00 -3.79 -12.14
C VAL A 553 -11.43 -4.54 -10.86
N PRO A 554 -11.34 -5.87 -10.82
CA PRO A 554 -11.87 -6.64 -9.70
C PRO A 554 -11.12 -6.44 -8.38
N LEU A 555 -9.82 -6.14 -8.47
CA LEU A 555 -8.90 -6.26 -7.35
C LEU A 555 -7.97 -5.05 -7.30
N TYR A 556 -8.02 -4.35 -6.16
CA TYR A 556 -7.00 -3.37 -5.78
C TYR A 556 -6.10 -4.01 -4.71
N PRO A 557 -4.81 -4.25 -5.04
CA PRO A 557 -3.87 -4.97 -4.20
C PRO A 557 -3.58 -4.24 -2.91
#